data_AF-A0A7N8YPX9-F1
#
_entry.id   AF-A0A7N8YPX9-F1
#
_cell.length_a   1.000
_cell.length_b   1.000
_cell.length_c   1.000
_cell.angle_alpha   90.00
_cell.angle_beta   90.00
_cell.angle_gamma   90.00
#
_symmetry.space_group_name_H-M   'P 1'
#
loop_
_entity.id
_entity.type
_entity.pdbx_description
1 polymer ?
#
loop_
_entity_poly.entity_id
_entity_poly.type
_entity_poly.pdbx_seq_one_letter_code
_entity_poly.pdbx_strand_id
1 'polypeptide(L)'
;MAASLANGGLCPLSGDQVLSPAAARSMLSMMQVAGMKDYSTTFHFKTSIPAASSSHGSLLAVVPGVLGLMAFSPELDACGNPWRAVHFCQELVSVFQLHSFDIRTPFRQILAYRQWKSESEVSSDPRPVQLSVHRIIVVSQKPSVLCRDTRS
;
A
#
# COMPACT_ATOMS: atom_id res chain seq x y z
N MET A 1 10.97 -1.70 -0.42
CA MET A 1 10.68 -1.77 -1.87
C MET A 1 9.59 -0.80 -2.30
N ALA A 2 8.35 -0.91 -1.79
CA ALA A 2 7.24 -0.01 -2.15
C ALA A 2 7.62 1.48 -2.05
N ALA A 3 8.26 1.85 -0.93
CA ALA A 3 8.69 3.22 -0.69
C ALA A 3 9.79 3.70 -1.64
N SER A 4 10.68 2.81 -2.09
CA SER A 4 11.71 3.14 -3.08
C SER A 4 11.06 3.47 -4.43
N LEU A 5 10.04 2.72 -4.84
CA LEU A 5 9.25 3.02 -6.04
C LEU A 5 8.47 4.34 -5.90
N ALA A 6 7.86 4.59 -4.73
CA ALA A 6 7.18 5.85 -4.45
C ALA A 6 8.13 7.07 -4.55
N ASN A 7 9.41 6.87 -4.22
CA ASN A 7 10.44 7.90 -4.21
C ASN A 7 11.26 7.94 -5.52
N GLY A 8 10.74 7.40 -6.62
CA GLY A 8 11.40 7.47 -7.92
C GLY A 8 12.64 6.57 -8.08
N GLY A 9 12.74 5.52 -7.26
CA GLY A 9 13.83 4.54 -7.31
C GLY A 9 14.92 4.75 -6.26
N LEU A 10 14.80 5.77 -5.41
CA LEU A 10 15.77 6.05 -4.33
C LEU A 10 15.35 5.37 -3.03
N CYS A 11 16.25 4.60 -2.42
CA CYS A 11 16.01 3.92 -1.16
C CYS A 11 15.86 4.94 -0.02
N PRO A 12 14.72 5.00 0.68
CA PRO A 12 14.52 5.99 1.76
C PRO A 12 15.37 5.71 3.00
N LEU A 13 15.91 4.49 3.16
CA LEU A 13 16.72 4.10 4.31
C LEU A 13 18.22 4.34 4.08
N SER A 14 18.73 3.95 2.92
CA SER A 14 20.17 4.08 2.61
C SER A 14 20.51 5.32 1.80
N GLY A 15 19.54 5.95 1.13
CA GLY A 15 19.78 7.07 0.21
C GLY A 15 20.27 6.64 -1.18
N ASP A 16 20.49 5.34 -1.41
CA ASP A 16 21.04 4.86 -2.68
C ASP A 16 19.99 4.82 -3.80
N GLN A 17 20.43 5.11 -5.02
CA GLN A 17 19.65 4.96 -6.24
C GLN A 17 19.58 3.48 -6.63
N VAL A 18 18.48 2.80 -6.29
CA VAL A 18 18.26 1.38 -6.60
C VAL A 18 17.69 1.21 -8.02
N LEU A 19 16.84 2.14 -8.45
CA LEU A 19 16.23 2.14 -9.79
C LEU A 19 16.39 3.53 -10.40
N SER A 20 16.55 3.57 -11.73
CA SER A 20 16.48 4.85 -12.44
C SER A 20 15.06 5.42 -12.36
N PRO A 21 14.88 6.75 -12.34
CA PRO A 21 13.55 7.37 -12.28
C PRO A 21 12.69 7.00 -13.49
N ALA A 22 13.30 6.78 -14.66
CA ALA A 22 12.61 6.29 -15.84
C ALA A 22 12.09 4.86 -15.66
N ALA A 23 12.91 3.95 -15.10
CA ALA A 23 12.50 2.58 -14.81
C ALA A 23 11.38 2.54 -13.75
N ALA A 24 11.50 3.33 -12.69
CA ALA A 24 10.47 3.42 -11.66
C ALA A 24 9.13 3.89 -12.23
N ARG A 25 9.14 4.90 -13.11
CA ARG A 25 7.94 5.38 -13.80
C ARG A 25 7.31 4.26 -14.65
N SER A 26 8.09 3.59 -15.48
CA SER A 26 7.59 2.50 -16.34
C SER A 26 7.01 1.34 -15.52
N MET A 27 7.65 0.98 -14.40
CA MET A 27 7.13 -0.04 -13.48
C MET A 27 5.80 0.37 -12.88
N LEU A 28 5.66 1.61 -12.40
CA LEU A 28 4.40 2.11 -11.84
C LEU A 28 3.28 2.12 -12.89
N SER A 29 3.58 2.53 -14.12
CA SER A 29 2.62 2.46 -15.23
C SER A 29 2.18 1.02 -15.52
N MET A 30 3.11 0.06 -15.53
CA MET A 30 2.76 -1.36 -15.69
C MET A 30 1.95 -1.91 -14.52
N MET A 31 2.31 -1.56 -13.28
CA MET A 31 1.55 -1.96 -12.09
C MET A 31 0.12 -1.45 -12.16
N GLN A 32 -0.09 -0.25 -12.70
CA GLN A 32 -1.43 0.32 -12.84
C GLN A 32 -2.34 -0.51 -13.76
N VAL A 33 -1.81 -0.99 -14.88
CA VAL A 33 -2.58 -1.67 -15.92
C VAL A 33 -2.68 -3.18 -15.67
N ALA A 34 -1.59 -3.81 -15.23
CA ALA A 34 -1.46 -5.27 -15.17
C ALA A 34 -1.31 -5.82 -13.74
N GLY A 35 -1.21 -4.97 -12.71
CA GLY A 35 -0.83 -5.44 -11.38
C GLY A 35 -1.92 -6.22 -10.63
N MET A 36 -3.19 -6.10 -11.03
CA MET A 36 -4.34 -6.66 -10.30
C MET A 36 -5.08 -7.77 -11.06
N LYS A 37 -4.42 -8.42 -12.04
CA LYS A 37 -5.00 -9.46 -12.90
C LYS A 37 -6.30 -8.96 -13.56
N ASP A 38 -7.32 -9.79 -13.65
CA ASP A 38 -8.63 -9.45 -14.24
C ASP A 38 -9.36 -8.31 -13.49
N TYR A 39 -8.95 -8.02 -12.24
CA TYR A 39 -9.51 -6.93 -11.44
C TYR A 39 -8.82 -5.57 -11.69
N SER A 40 -7.79 -5.49 -12.54
CA SER A 40 -6.98 -4.28 -12.71
C SER A 40 -7.76 -3.06 -13.19
N THR A 41 -8.63 -3.23 -14.18
CA THR A 41 -9.44 -2.13 -14.71
C THR A 41 -10.39 -1.58 -13.64
N THR A 42 -11.09 -2.46 -12.92
CA THR A 42 -12.02 -2.05 -11.84
C THR A 42 -11.27 -1.40 -10.68
N PHE A 43 -10.11 -1.94 -10.30
CA PHE A 43 -9.29 -1.37 -9.24
C PHE A 43 -8.74 0.00 -9.63
N HIS A 44 -8.27 0.16 -10.87
CA HIS A 44 -7.77 1.44 -11.39
C HIS A 44 -8.87 2.49 -11.39
N PHE A 45 -10.09 2.15 -11.82
CA PHE A 45 -11.22 3.09 -11.82
C PHE A 45 -11.63 3.54 -10.41
N LYS A 46 -11.53 2.64 -9.41
CA LYS A 46 -11.93 2.95 -8.03
C LYS A 46 -10.86 3.71 -7.23
N THR A 47 -9.59 3.33 -7.40
CA THR A 47 -8.51 3.81 -6.54
C THR A 47 -7.53 4.71 -7.25
N SER A 48 -7.32 4.53 -8.57
CA SER A 48 -6.31 5.21 -9.40
C SER A 48 -4.86 5.09 -8.92
N ILE A 49 -4.58 4.14 -8.03
CA ILE A 49 -3.24 3.93 -7.44
C ILE A 49 -2.60 2.69 -8.09
N PRO A 50 -1.29 2.70 -8.37
CA PRO A 50 -0.61 1.52 -8.91
C PRO A 50 -0.46 0.47 -7.81
N ALA A 51 -0.99 -0.72 -8.07
CA ALA A 51 -0.94 -1.83 -7.14
C ALA A 51 -0.66 -3.15 -7.87
N ALA A 52 0.07 -4.05 -7.21
CA ALA A 52 0.39 -5.38 -7.69
C ALA A 52 -0.01 -6.44 -6.65
N SER A 53 -0.77 -7.44 -7.05
CA SER A 53 -1.09 -8.62 -6.24
C SER A 53 -0.23 -9.81 -6.58
N SER A 54 -0.04 -10.67 -5.58
CA SER A 54 0.49 -12.02 -5.74
C SER A 54 -0.57 -13.07 -5.40
N SER A 55 -0.47 -14.25 -6.01
CA SER A 55 -1.22 -15.46 -5.62
C SER A 55 -0.89 -15.92 -4.19
N HIS A 56 0.20 -15.45 -3.60
CA HIS A 56 0.55 -15.75 -2.21
C HIS A 56 -0.21 -14.88 -1.19
N GLY A 57 -1.14 -14.03 -1.63
CA GLY A 57 -1.92 -13.19 -0.72
C GLY A 57 -1.26 -11.87 -0.37
N SER A 58 -0.21 -11.47 -1.09
CA SER A 58 0.42 -10.17 -0.91
C SER A 58 -0.11 -9.13 -1.91
N LEU A 59 -0.23 -7.89 -1.46
CA LEU A 59 -0.62 -6.73 -2.25
C LEU A 59 0.35 -5.59 -1.99
N LEU A 60 1.04 -5.16 -3.04
CA LEU A 60 1.91 -4.01 -3.04
C LEU A 60 1.16 -2.84 -3.65
N ALA A 61 0.97 -1.73 -2.94
CA ALA A 61 0.37 -0.51 -3.47
C ALA A 61 1.34 0.66 -3.31
N VAL A 62 1.41 1.55 -4.29
CA VAL A 62 2.39 2.65 -4.28
C VAL A 62 1.71 3.96 -4.60
N VAL A 63 1.87 4.96 -3.73
CA VAL A 63 1.40 6.33 -3.96
C VAL A 63 2.62 7.18 -4.31
N PRO A 64 2.84 7.51 -5.60
CA PRO A 64 4.02 8.24 -6.04
C PRO A 64 4.18 9.55 -5.25
N GLY A 65 5.38 9.81 -4.72
CA GLY A 65 5.71 11.00 -3.93
C GLY A 65 5.22 11.00 -2.48
N VAL A 66 4.31 10.11 -2.09
CA VAL A 66 3.68 10.11 -0.76
C VAL A 66 4.15 8.93 0.08
N LEU A 67 3.72 7.71 -0.27
CA LEU A 67 3.95 6.50 0.54
C LEU A 67 3.99 5.23 -0.31
N GLY A 68 4.65 4.19 0.21
CA GLY A 68 4.53 2.82 -0.29
C GLY A 68 3.84 1.94 0.74
N LEU A 69 2.98 1.04 0.30
CA LEU A 69 2.22 0.13 1.14
C LEU A 69 2.42 -1.31 0.70
N MET A 70 2.49 -2.20 1.68
CA MET A 70 2.48 -3.64 1.48
C MET A 70 1.49 -4.25 2.46
N ALA A 71 0.45 -4.89 1.94
CA ALA A 71 -0.54 -5.61 2.72
C ALA A 71 -0.43 -7.11 2.43
N PHE A 72 -0.60 -7.92 3.46
CA PHE A 72 -0.60 -9.38 3.34
C PHE A 72 -1.87 -9.96 3.96
N SER A 73 -2.54 -10.83 3.21
CA SER A 73 -3.74 -11.55 3.62
C SER A 73 -3.73 -12.94 2.96
N PRO A 74 -3.78 -14.04 3.73
CA PRO A 74 -3.76 -15.40 3.17
C PRO A 74 -5.02 -15.74 2.37
N GLU A 75 -6.14 -15.08 2.63
CA GLU A 75 -7.41 -15.32 1.92
C GLU A 75 -7.45 -14.60 0.57
N LEU A 76 -7.77 -15.35 -0.48
CA LEU A 76 -7.88 -14.88 -1.86
C LEU A 76 -9.33 -14.91 -2.32
N ASP A 77 -9.69 -13.95 -3.18
CA ASP A 77 -10.97 -13.92 -3.90
C ASP A 77 -10.97 -14.90 -5.10
N ALA A 78 -12.09 -15.01 -5.80
CA ALA A 78 -12.25 -15.79 -7.04
C ALA A 78 -11.24 -15.39 -8.13
N CYS A 79 -10.86 -14.11 -8.20
CA CYS A 79 -9.82 -13.61 -9.12
C CYS A 79 -8.38 -13.92 -8.65
N GLY A 80 -8.20 -14.60 -7.52
CA GLY A 80 -6.91 -14.92 -6.93
C GLY A 80 -6.16 -13.70 -6.38
N ASN A 81 -6.90 -12.67 -5.94
CA ASN A 81 -6.37 -11.46 -5.33
C ASN A 81 -6.72 -11.44 -3.83
N PRO A 82 -5.86 -10.92 -2.94
CA PRO A 82 -6.15 -10.85 -1.51
C PRO A 82 -7.27 -9.84 -1.21
N TRP A 83 -8.49 -10.32 -1.00
CA TRP A 83 -9.69 -9.48 -0.91
C TRP A 83 -9.61 -8.45 0.23
N ARG A 84 -9.08 -8.84 1.40
CA ARG A 84 -8.91 -7.94 2.54
C ARG A 84 -7.93 -6.83 2.27
N ALA A 85 -6.83 -7.14 1.59
CA ALA A 85 -5.82 -6.16 1.24
C ALA A 85 -6.36 -5.18 0.19
N VAL A 86 -7.09 -5.68 -0.81
CA VAL A 86 -7.75 -4.85 -1.82
C VAL A 86 -8.77 -3.91 -1.18
N HIS A 87 -9.61 -4.42 -0.28
CA HIS A 87 -10.57 -3.62 0.47
C HIS A 87 -9.88 -2.56 1.34
N PHE A 88 -8.82 -2.93 2.05
CA PHE A 88 -8.04 -2.00 2.85
C PHE A 88 -7.45 -0.87 2.00
N CYS A 89 -6.91 -1.19 0.81
CA CYS A 89 -6.43 -0.18 -0.12
C CYS A 89 -7.56 0.77 -0.56
N GLN A 90 -8.75 0.25 -0.88
CA GLN A 90 -9.90 1.08 -1.29
C GLN A 90 -10.36 2.04 -0.19
N GLU A 91 -10.47 1.54 1.04
CA GLU A 91 -10.79 2.36 2.22
C GLU A 91 -9.73 3.44 2.45
N LEU A 92 -8.45 3.08 2.38
CA LEU A 92 -7.35 4.03 2.54
C LEU A 92 -7.43 5.15 1.50
N VAL A 93 -7.65 4.83 0.22
CA VAL A 93 -7.80 5.86 -0.83
C VAL A 93 -8.98 6.77 -0.53
N SER A 94 -10.10 6.20 -0.07
CA SER A 94 -11.34 6.93 0.19
C SER A 94 -11.19 7.87 1.39
N VAL A 95 -10.55 7.41 2.46
CA VAL A 95 -10.31 8.19 3.69
C VAL A 95 -9.30 9.30 3.46
N PHE A 96 -8.18 9.00 2.79
CA PHE A 96 -7.10 9.96 2.57
C PHE A 96 -7.24 10.79 1.28
N GLN A 97 -8.31 10.57 0.51
CA GLN A 97 -8.56 11.21 -0.78
C GLN A 97 -7.32 11.14 -1.70
N LEU A 98 -6.75 9.94 -1.85
CA LEU A 98 -5.52 9.73 -2.63
C LEU A 98 -5.79 9.46 -4.12
N HIS A 99 -7.01 9.72 -4.58
CA HIS A 99 -7.40 9.48 -5.96
C HIS A 99 -6.75 10.54 -6.86
N SER A 100 -6.07 10.09 -7.93
CA SER A 100 -5.33 10.92 -8.89
C SER A 100 -6.20 12.00 -9.54
N PHE A 101 -7.50 11.75 -9.65
CA PHE A 101 -8.48 12.69 -10.24
C PHE A 101 -9.29 13.48 -9.19
N ASP A 102 -8.96 13.41 -7.91
CA ASP A 102 -9.64 14.22 -6.89
C ASP A 102 -9.10 15.66 -6.91
N ILE A 103 -9.95 16.60 -7.33
CA ILE A 103 -9.65 18.02 -7.59
C ILE A 103 -9.22 18.77 -6.30
N ARG A 104 -9.52 18.24 -5.11
CA ARG A 104 -9.25 18.90 -3.82
C ARG A 104 -7.82 18.70 -3.27
N THR A 105 -6.95 17.99 -3.99
CA THR A 105 -5.76 17.36 -3.41
C THR A 105 -4.37 18.00 -3.65
N PRO A 106 -4.15 19.20 -4.25
CA PRO A 106 -2.77 19.69 -4.32
C PRO A 106 -2.19 20.09 -2.95
N PHE A 107 -3.04 20.44 -1.97
CA PHE A 107 -2.58 20.96 -0.66
C PHE A 107 -2.81 20.01 0.52
N ARG A 108 -3.83 19.15 0.49
CA ARG A 108 -4.11 18.20 1.59
C ARG A 108 -3.22 16.96 1.60
N GLN A 109 -2.66 16.53 0.47
CA GLN A 109 -1.72 15.39 0.47
C GLN A 109 -0.43 15.72 1.24
N ILE A 110 0.05 16.96 1.14
CA ILE A 110 1.21 17.46 1.89
C ILE A 110 0.87 17.67 3.38
N LEU A 111 -0.33 18.19 3.69
CA LEU A 111 -0.76 18.38 5.08
C LEU A 111 -1.09 17.07 5.79
N ALA A 112 -1.81 16.15 5.15
CA ALA A 112 -2.06 14.81 5.69
C ALA A 112 -0.73 14.04 5.87
N TYR A 113 0.21 14.19 4.93
CA TYR A 113 1.58 13.68 5.10
C TYR A 113 2.29 14.29 6.31
N ARG A 114 2.22 15.63 6.50
CA ARG A 114 2.82 16.31 7.66
C ARG A 114 2.18 15.93 8.99
N GLN A 115 0.87 15.77 9.00
CA GLN A 115 0.08 15.46 10.20
C GLN A 115 0.31 14.00 10.62
N TRP A 116 0.27 13.05 9.67
CA TRP A 116 0.64 11.65 9.90
C TRP A 116 2.10 11.48 10.33
N LYS A 117 3.03 12.29 9.77
CA LYS A 117 4.43 12.32 10.21
C LYS A 117 4.58 12.78 11.66
N SER A 118 3.78 13.75 12.12
CA SER A 118 3.81 14.19 13.52
C SER A 118 3.24 13.15 14.49
N GLU A 119 2.24 12.38 14.08
CA GLU A 119 1.62 11.34 14.93
C GLU A 119 2.49 10.07 15.06
N SER A 120 3.30 9.78 14.05
CA SER A 120 4.19 8.61 14.04
C SER A 120 5.53 8.84 14.78
N GLU A 121 5.88 10.08 15.12
CA GLU A 121 6.98 10.40 16.04
C GLU A 121 6.58 10.25 17.52
N VAL A 122 5.29 10.25 17.85
CA VAL A 122 4.77 10.22 19.24
C VAL A 122 4.44 8.81 19.75
N SER A 123 4.22 7.83 18.86
CA SER A 123 3.77 6.47 19.22
C SER A 123 4.93 5.47 19.35
N SER A 124 5.75 5.60 20.40
CA SER A 124 6.69 4.56 20.84
C SER A 124 6.02 3.60 21.81
N ASP A 125 5.26 2.60 21.33
CA ASP A 125 4.65 1.57 22.19
C ASP A 125 4.69 0.18 21.51
N PRO A 126 5.05 -0.92 22.20
CA PRO A 126 5.35 -2.21 21.59
C PRO A 126 4.11 -3.10 21.48
N ARG A 127 3.38 -3.00 20.37
CA ARG A 127 2.36 -3.97 19.94
C ARG A 127 2.70 -4.53 18.55
N PRO A 128 2.19 -5.72 18.12
CA PRO A 128 2.78 -6.54 17.05
C PRO A 128 2.64 -5.97 15.62
N VAL A 129 2.33 -4.69 15.48
CA VAL A 129 2.34 -3.94 14.22
C VAL A 129 3.51 -2.98 14.31
N GLN A 130 4.69 -3.45 13.90
CA GLN A 130 5.92 -2.66 13.94
C GLN A 130 5.86 -1.59 12.84
N LEU A 131 5.25 -0.44 13.16
CA LEU A 131 5.24 0.77 12.36
C LEU A 131 6.60 1.46 12.50
N SER A 132 7.53 1.16 11.59
CA SER A 132 8.79 1.92 11.48
C SER A 132 8.65 3.03 10.45
N VAL A 133 9.02 4.25 10.83
CA VAL A 133 8.68 5.57 10.25
C VAL A 133 9.30 5.85 8.86
N HIS A 134 9.76 4.84 8.14
CA HIS A 134 10.33 5.01 6.79
C HIS A 134 9.32 4.63 5.71
N ARG A 135 8.29 5.46 5.47
CA ARG A 135 7.40 5.44 4.27
C ARG A 135 6.86 4.05 3.85
N ILE A 136 6.78 3.09 4.77
CA ILE A 136 6.31 1.72 4.51
C ILE A 136 5.28 1.38 5.58
N ILE A 137 4.01 1.28 5.19
CA ILE A 137 3.01 0.64 6.03
C ILE A 137 2.99 -0.85 5.63
N VAL A 138 3.46 -1.70 6.53
CA VAL A 138 3.25 -3.16 6.43
C VAL A 138 2.00 -3.50 7.24
N VAL A 139 0.89 -3.80 6.57
CA VAL A 139 -0.29 -4.33 7.24
C VAL A 139 -0.25 -5.85 7.13
N SER A 140 0.20 -6.50 8.20
CA SER A 140 0.04 -7.94 8.38
C SER A 140 -1.16 -8.16 9.29
N GLN A 141 -2.28 -8.64 8.73
CA GLN A 141 -3.36 -9.14 9.57
C GLN A 141 -2.88 -10.45 10.21
N LYS A 142 -2.62 -10.42 11.52
CA LYS A 142 -2.44 -11.64 12.31
C LYS A 142 -3.68 -12.52 12.05
N PRO A 143 -3.54 -13.82 11.76
CA PRO A 143 -4.71 -14.69 11.65
C PRO A 143 -5.46 -14.59 12.97
N SER A 144 -6.74 -14.21 12.91
CA SER A 144 -7.64 -14.29 14.04
C SER A 144 -7.64 -15.76 14.48
N VAL A 145 -7.02 -16.05 15.62
CA VAL A 145 -7.14 -17.34 16.28
C VAL A 145 -8.60 -17.48 16.69
N LEU A 146 -9.41 -18.09 15.83
CA LEU A 146 -10.70 -18.63 16.21
C LEU A 146 -10.40 -19.92 16.98
N CYS A 147 -10.19 -19.79 18.30
CA CYS A 147 -10.39 -20.89 19.23
C CYS A 147 -11.84 -21.37 19.08
N ARG A 148 -12.06 -22.39 18.27
CA ARG A 148 -13.14 -23.34 18.50
C ARG A 148 -12.51 -24.58 19.07
N ASP A 149 -12.66 -24.73 20.38
CA ASP A 149 -12.51 -25.99 21.10
C ASP A 149 -13.30 -27.08 20.37
N THR A 150 -12.60 -28.00 19.71
CA THR A 150 -13.11 -29.34 19.46
C THR A 150 -12.55 -30.23 20.57
N ARG A 151 -13.26 -30.27 21.70
CA ARG A 151 -13.21 -31.40 22.64
C ARG A 151 -14.26 -32.43 22.22
N SER A 152 -13.79 -33.58 21.78
CA SER A 152 -14.43 -34.89 21.96
C SER A 152 -13.38 -35.96 21.72
#